data_AF-A0A2E0YTA9-F1
#
_entry.id   AF-A0A2E0YTA9-F1
#
_cell.length_a   1.000
_cell.length_b   1.000
_cell.length_c   1.000
_cell.angle_alpha   90.00
_cell.angle_beta   90.00
_cell.angle_gamma   90.00
#
_symmetry.space_group_name_H-M   'P 1'
#
loop_
_entity.id
_entity.type
_entity.pdbx_description
1 polymer ?
#
loop_
_entity_poly.entity_id
_entity_poly.type
_entity_poly.pdbx_seq_one_letter_code
_entity_poly.pdbx_strand_id
1 'polypeptide(L)' 'MPFPPDSQQVALMQAIVKGGNHAIASEGTDRYDLFEKLVEGGYMARVHCPGALGVHQFSVTLQGLEVIQ' A
#
# COMPACT_ATOMS: atom_id res chain seq x y z
N MET A 1 -13.15 2.73 -13.55
CA MET A 1 -12.15 3.71 -13.10
C MET A 1 -11.82 3.35 -11.66
N PRO A 2 -10.54 3.19 -11.26
CA PRO A 2 -10.21 3.08 -9.85
C PRO A 2 -10.75 4.32 -9.15
N PHE A 3 -11.47 4.14 -8.05
CA PHE A 3 -11.96 5.26 -7.25
C PHE A 3 -10.74 5.92 -6.58
N PRO A 4 -10.73 7.27 -6.49
CA PRO A 4 -9.68 7.96 -5.76
C PRO A 4 -9.65 7.45 -4.31
N PRO A 5 -8.46 7.28 -3.72
CA PRO A 5 -8.34 6.77 -2.38
C PRO A 5 -8.99 7.73 -1.39
N ASP A 6 -9.62 7.19 -0.36
CA ASP A 6 -10.25 8.00 0.68
C ASP A 6 -9.20 8.68 1.58
N SER A 7 -9.64 9.61 2.43
CA SER A 7 -8.75 10.38 3.30
C SER A 7 -7.98 9.50 4.31
N GLN A 8 -8.53 8.35 4.71
CA GLN A 8 -7.85 7.42 5.61
C GLN A 8 -6.74 6.66 4.87
N GLN A 9 -7.02 6.23 3.64
CA GLN A 9 -6.04 5.59 2.75
C GLN A 9 -4.88 6.53 2.41
N VAL A 10 -5.18 7.81 2.13
CA VAL A 10 -4.16 8.85 1.91
C VAL A 10 -3.30 9.05 3.16
N ALA A 11 -3.90 9.18 4.34
CA ALA A 11 -3.17 9.31 5.60
C ALA A 11 -2.27 8.09 5.87
N LEU A 12 -2.74 6.90 5.51
CA LEU A 12 -2.00 5.66 5.65
C LEU A 12 -0.80 5.59 4.70
N MET A 13 -0.97 5.96 3.43
CA MET A 13 0.15 6.10 2.48
C MET A 13 1.18 7.13 2.97
N GLN A 14 0.74 8.27 3.50
CA GLN A 14 1.65 9.27 4.10
C GLN A 14 2.44 8.69 5.28
N ALA A 15 1.80 7.91 6.16
CA ALA A 15 2.47 7.27 7.28
C ALA A 15 3.55 6.28 6.81
N ILE A 16 3.27 5.51 5.76
CA ILE A 16 4.21 4.54 5.18
C ILE A 16 5.42 5.25 4.56
N VAL A 17 5.19 6.32 3.81
CA VAL A 17 6.28 7.12 3.23
C VAL A 17 7.15 7.74 4.33
N LYS A 18 6.54 8.31 5.38
CA LYS A 18 7.28 8.84 6.55
C LYS A 18 8.07 7.76 7.30
N GLY A 19 7.60 6.52 7.28
CA GLY A 19 8.27 5.36 7.89
C GLY A 19 9.39 4.73 7.05
N GLY A 20 9.68 5.27 5.86
CA GLY A 20 10.72 4.74 4.97
C GLY A 20 10.17 4.05 3.70
N ASN A 21 8.93 4.32 3.33
CA ASN A 21 8.26 3.83 2.11
C ASN A 21 8.19 2.30 1.98
N HIS A 22 8.01 1.60 3.11
CA HIS A 22 7.79 0.17 3.13
C HIS A 22 6.78 -0.17 4.24
N ALA A 23 5.77 -0.96 3.88
CA ALA A 23 4.82 -1.56 4.81
C ALA A 23 4.81 -3.07 4.59
N ILE A 24 4.55 -3.82 5.66
CA ILE A 24 4.44 -5.27 5.58
C ILE A 24 3.02 -5.65 6.00
N ALA A 25 2.38 -6.50 5.21
CA ALA A 25 1.12 -7.11 5.57
C ALA A 25 1.07 -8.57 5.11
N SER A 26 0.35 -9.37 5.87
CA SER A 26 0.13 -10.78 5.57
C SER A 26 -1.24 -10.97 4.92
N GLU A 27 -1.33 -11.91 4.00
CA GLU A 27 -2.60 -12.33 3.39
C GLU A 27 -3.63 -12.68 4.47
N GLY A 28 -4.89 -12.28 4.26
CA GLY A 28 -5.99 -12.51 5.20
C GLY A 28 -6.07 -11.53 6.37
N THR A 29 -5.30 -10.43 6.35
CA THR A 29 -5.44 -9.33 7.31
C THR A 29 -6.17 -8.14 6.67
N ASP A 30 -6.98 -7.42 7.44
CA ASP A 30 -7.68 -6.21 6.95
C ASP A 30 -6.72 -5.19 6.31
N ARG A 31 -5.49 -5.13 6.82
CA ARG A 31 -4.43 -4.26 6.30
C ARG A 31 -3.96 -4.70 4.91
N TYR A 32 -3.87 -6.01 4.66
CA TYR A 32 -3.54 -6.53 3.34
C TYR A 32 -4.63 -6.19 2.33
N ASP A 33 -5.90 -6.41 2.66
CA ASP A 33 -7.02 -6.14 1.76
C ASP A 33 -7.10 -4.63 1.40
N LEU A 34 -6.79 -3.78 2.37
CA LEU A 34 -6.72 -2.32 2.15
C LEU A 34 -5.54 -1.96 1.22
N PHE A 35 -4.38 -2.58 1.39
CA PHE A 35 -3.25 -2.38 0.49
C PHE A 35 -3.50 -2.93 -0.90
N GLU A 36 -4.16 -4.08 -1.01
CA GLU A 36 -4.48 -4.67 -2.29
C GLU A 36 -5.38 -3.76 -3.13
N LYS A 37 -6.38 -3.10 -2.52
CA LYS A 37 -7.19 -2.07 -3.19
C LYS A 37 -6.34 -0.89 -3.70
N LEU A 38 -5.35 -0.46 -2.93
CA LEU A 38 -4.44 0.62 -3.34
C LEU A 38 -3.48 0.18 -4.44
N VAL A 39 -3.12 -1.10 -4.47
CA VAL A 39 -2.35 -1.72 -5.56
C VAL A 39 -3.18 -1.82 -6.83
N GLU A 40 -4.44 -2.27 -6.75
CA GLU A 40 -5.39 -2.27 -7.88
C GLU A 40 -5.63 -0.87 -8.44
N GLY A 41 -5.60 0.16 -7.58
CA GLY A 41 -5.68 1.57 -7.97
C GLY A 41 -4.40 2.16 -8.57
N GLY A 42 -3.27 1.43 -8.54
CA GLY A 42 -1.97 1.91 -9.01
C GLY A 42 -1.20 2.80 -8.03
N TYR A 43 -1.76 3.09 -6.85
CA TYR A 43 -1.16 3.96 -5.83
C TYR A 43 -0.08 3.26 -5.01
N MET A 44 -0.13 1.94 -4.92
CA MET A 44 0.87 1.12 -4.23
C MET A 44 1.36 -0.02 -5.12
N ALA A 45 2.56 -0.53 -4.80
CA ALA A 45 3.15 -1.70 -5.41
C ALA A 45 3.33 -2.78 -4.35
N ARG A 46 3.06 -4.03 -4.72
CA ARG A 46 3.27 -5.22 -3.87
C ARG A 46 4.51 -5.98 -4.33
N VAL A 47 5.35 -6.35 -3.39
CA VAL A 47 6.53 -7.21 -3.57
C VAL A 47 6.40 -8.41 -2.67
N HIS A 48 6.45 -9.61 -3.25
CA HIS A 48 6.38 -10.85 -2.49
C HIS A 48 7.68 -11.08 -1.71
N CYS A 49 7.58 -11.43 -0.43
CA CYS A 49 8.73 -11.73 0.42
C CYS A 49 8.94 -13.26 0.50
N PRO A 50 9.88 -13.85 -0.26
CA PRO A 50 10.02 -15.30 -0.38
C PRO A 50 10.46 -15.98 0.94
N GLY A 51 11.00 -15.23 1.90
CA GLY A 51 11.43 -15.75 3.20
C GLY A 51 10.30 -15.95 4.22
N ALA A 52 9.09 -15.46 3.96
CA ALA A 52 7.96 -15.56 4.89
C ALA A 52 6.67 -15.87 4.12
N LEU A 53 6.12 -17.07 4.36
CA LEU A 53 4.90 -17.55 3.70
C LEU A 53 3.73 -16.56 3.96
N GLY A 54 3.11 -16.09 2.88
CA GLY A 54 1.95 -15.20 2.93
C GLY A 54 2.25 -13.78 3.37
N VAL A 55 3.52 -13.36 3.45
CA VAL A 55 3.91 -11.98 3.78
C VAL A 55 4.30 -11.23 2.52
N HIS A 56 3.78 -10.02 2.39
CA HIS A 56 4.09 -9.13 1.27
C HIS A 56 4.54 -7.77 1.79
N GLN A 57 5.49 -7.20 1.07
CA GLN A 57 5.91 -5.82 1.26
C GLN A 57 5.15 -4.92 0.29
N PHE A 58 4.70 -3.78 0.78
CA PHE A 58 3.98 -2.77 0.03
C PHE A 58 4.75 -1.46 0.06
N SER A 59 4.80 -0.79 -1.08
CA SER A 59 5.50 0.49 -1.24
C SER A 59 4.59 1.46 -1.97
N VAL A 60 4.65 2.75 -1.65
CA VAL A 60 3.87 3.78 -2.37
C VAL A 60 4.55 4.06 -3.72
N THR A 61 3.77 4.06 -4.80
CA THR A 61 4.24 4.36 -6.16
C THR A 61 4.37 5.86 -6.38
N LEU A 62 4.97 6.28 -7.51
CA LEU A 62 4.98 7.69 -7.91
C LEU A 62 3.58 8.29 -7.99
N GLN A 63 2.60 7.54 -8.52
CA GLN A 63 1.21 7.97 -8.58
C GLN A 63 0.61 8.13 -7.18
N GLY A 64 0.91 7.22 -6.25
CA GLY A 64 0.50 7.37 -4.85
C GLY A 64 1.14 8.59 -4.18
N LEU A 65 2.39 8.92 -4.54
CA LEU A 65 3.09 10.11 -4.06
C LEU A 65 2.44 11.41 -4.56
N GLU A 66 1.95 11.44 -5.81
CA GLU A 66 1.23 12.60 -6.36
C GLU A 66 -0.10 12.87 -5.64
N VAL A 67 -0.76 11.82 -5.14
CA VAL A 67 -2.05 11.95 -4.43
C VAL A 67 -1.87 12.43 -2.98
N ILE A 68 -0.73 12.16 -2.35
CA ILE A 68 -0.46 12.58 -0.97
C ILE A 68 0.16 13.98 -0.85
N GLN A 69 0.52 14.62 -1.97
CA GLN A 69 1.09 15.99 -2.02
C GLN A 69 0.04 17.09 -1.89
#